data_AF-A0A845X2Y3-F1
#
_entry.id   AF-A0A845X2Y3-F1
#
_cell.length_a   1.000
_cell.length_b   1.000
_cell.length_c   1.000
_cell.angle_alpha   90.00
_cell.angle_beta   90.00
_cell.angle_gamma   90.00
#
_symmetry.space_group_name_H-M   'P 1'
#
loop_
_entity.id
_entity.type
_entity.pdbx_description
1 polymer ?
#
loop_
_entity_poly.entity_id
_entity_poly.type
_entity_poly.pdbx_seq_one_letter_code
_entity_poly.pdbx_strand_id
1 'polypeptide(L)'
;MATIFSKSTTLIPPSGTTSDFGAMTNVTFGDLDGDGDLDGLLGNISSSTPLRYFQNSGSATSPSFTEQTGTSNPFNSINTGTSLDETITGIGTVTSAFTSLVDIDNDGDLDLFTGSVAGNIRYYENTDSSTGKTTPTFAATTTSDTIGANTVFGIDITEATSTADLSRAYSTITFVDIDGDGDLDSFISYYNTIDYYENTGSVSSPTFALNAAANPFSGFTFTVASDAPSNGNRVSLDFVRLEGRSTYDAFVVNDDGSIRYFENTGSTTSPTLTERTGSDNPFNSSISNNTGTGRSAPTFVDIDNDGDNEAFFGAENNNFDIQFFENGPDTLTHTSGGAFAFGNTTNGSNLAITVSSTQATQITNVNLTFSGSSTANALFSVLPDSSLPNSFSQDSQTYILQNASFSQGQSFTISFEQFSGGNTTTVSSSQVTAVETSSGSGVWTLSVDTDGNGSTDLQFTIEQTTNTSLAGTNNGTANTQFNNGSEIVELTAAATGTFTLYREAQFNNVAGLYRIDDASGAVGGVAPGSSGYAQAAIQNRVTGADLQVGNQQTSTVSGVSFDAGLYAPFIVVDSTVDNFLSNGGTAYFAYSAANTDGQDHLILLGNNLFGFEDLSGGGDFDYNDMIIQVAFT
;
A
#
# COMPACT_ATOMS: atom_id res chain seq x y z
N MET A 1 9.69 -14.94 -7.44
CA MET A 1 8.81 -13.81 -7.05
C MET A 1 9.62 -12.53 -7.13
N ALA A 2 9.01 -11.41 -7.49
CA ALA A 2 9.66 -10.10 -7.44
C ALA A 2 10.04 -9.77 -5.99
N THR A 3 11.06 -8.93 -5.81
CA THR A 3 11.53 -8.52 -4.48
C THR A 3 10.41 -7.74 -3.80
N ILE A 4 9.78 -8.33 -2.77
CA ILE A 4 8.69 -7.72 -2.00
C ILE A 4 9.17 -6.42 -1.32
N PHE A 5 10.44 -6.40 -0.88
CA PHE A 5 11.06 -5.27 -0.21
C PHE A 5 12.25 -4.74 -0.99
N SER A 6 12.36 -3.43 -1.18
CA SER A 6 13.51 -2.79 -1.83
C SER A 6 14.24 -1.86 -0.86
N LYS A 7 15.58 -1.85 -0.89
CA LYS A 7 16.36 -0.98 0.01
C LYS A 7 16.17 0.47 -0.43
N SER A 8 15.56 1.28 0.44
CA SER A 8 15.31 2.68 0.13
C SER A 8 16.56 3.53 0.39
N THR A 9 16.73 4.56 -0.44
CA THR A 9 17.79 5.59 -0.26
C THR A 9 17.28 6.82 0.49
N THR A 10 15.97 6.91 0.70
CA THR A 10 15.33 7.98 1.46
C THR A 10 15.45 7.65 2.94
N LEU A 11 16.06 8.56 3.70
CA LEU A 11 16.12 8.43 5.15
C LEU A 11 14.79 8.94 5.72
N ILE A 12 13.85 8.04 5.95
CA ILE A 12 12.72 8.26 6.86
C ILE A 12 13.14 8.23 8.35
N PRO A 13 14.15 7.45 8.82
CA PRO A 13 14.53 7.48 10.23
C PRO A 13 15.24 8.80 10.63
N PRO A 14 15.41 9.06 11.94
CA PRO A 14 15.93 10.33 12.44
C PRO A 14 17.23 10.75 11.73
N SER A 15 17.25 11.97 11.20
CA SER A 15 18.47 12.51 10.60
C SER A 15 19.51 12.81 11.67
N GLY A 16 20.64 12.11 11.64
CA GLY A 16 21.80 12.37 12.49
C GLY A 16 23.10 11.97 11.80
N THR A 17 24.23 12.57 12.19
CA THR A 17 25.53 12.06 11.74
C THR A 17 25.74 10.67 12.32
N THR A 18 26.28 9.75 11.54
CA THR A 18 26.41 8.31 11.87
C THR A 18 27.29 8.01 13.09
N SER A 19 27.96 9.03 13.65
CA SER A 19 28.65 8.98 14.94
C SER A 19 27.73 9.21 16.16
N ASP A 20 26.47 9.61 15.96
CA ASP A 20 25.55 10.11 17.01
C ASP A 20 24.54 9.05 17.49
N PHE A 21 24.43 7.92 16.78
CA PHE A 21 23.50 6.85 17.12
C PHE A 21 24.12 5.80 18.06
N GLY A 22 25.45 5.62 18.06
CA GLY A 22 26.09 4.57 18.88
C GLY A 22 25.62 3.17 18.46
N ALA A 23 25.98 2.10 19.18
CA ALA A 23 25.59 0.74 18.80
C ALA A 23 24.10 0.45 19.08
N MET A 24 23.21 0.98 18.26
CA MET A 24 21.76 0.78 18.41
C MET A 24 21.38 -0.63 17.96
N THR A 25 20.49 -1.29 18.72
CA THR A 25 20.16 -2.71 18.53
C THR A 25 18.79 -2.93 17.90
N ASN A 26 17.88 -1.97 18.02
CA ASN A 26 16.53 -2.03 17.46
C ASN A 26 15.87 -0.64 17.46
N VAL A 27 14.95 -0.44 16.52
CA VAL A 27 13.97 0.65 16.50
C VAL A 27 12.60 0.02 16.72
N THR A 28 11.70 0.69 17.41
CA THR A 28 10.28 0.30 17.51
C THR A 28 9.44 1.55 17.29
N PHE A 29 8.25 1.36 16.73
CA PHE A 29 7.35 2.45 16.39
C PHE A 29 6.02 2.28 17.10
N GLY A 30 5.37 3.40 17.41
CA GLY A 30 4.07 3.43 18.07
C GLY A 30 3.58 4.86 18.25
N ASP A 31 2.27 5.08 18.24
CA ASP A 31 1.65 6.36 18.58
C ASP A 31 1.78 6.60 20.09
N LEU A 32 2.86 7.26 20.51
CA LEU A 32 3.23 7.40 21.93
C LEU A 32 2.65 8.67 22.54
N ASP A 33 2.30 9.67 21.75
CA ASP A 33 1.66 10.89 22.22
C ASP A 33 0.17 11.02 21.87
N GLY A 34 -0.41 10.01 21.19
CA GLY A 34 -1.84 9.87 20.94
C GLY A 34 -2.38 10.77 19.84
N ASP A 35 -1.52 11.29 18.96
CA ASP A 35 -1.91 12.20 17.88
C ASP A 35 -2.25 11.49 16.55
N GLY A 36 -2.08 10.17 16.52
CA GLY A 36 -2.44 9.30 15.41
C GLY A 36 -1.33 9.14 14.36
N ASP A 37 -0.12 9.62 14.62
CA ASP A 37 1.07 9.26 13.86
C ASP A 37 2.08 8.44 14.69
N LEU A 38 2.98 7.72 14.01
CA LEU A 38 3.88 6.79 14.68
C LEU A 38 5.17 7.49 15.11
N ASP A 39 5.46 7.46 16.40
CA ASP A 39 6.72 7.90 16.99
C ASP A 39 7.78 6.81 16.97
N GLY A 40 9.06 7.20 17.01
CA GLY A 40 10.21 6.29 17.03
C GLY A 40 10.83 6.15 18.42
N LEU A 41 10.98 4.91 18.89
CA LEU A 41 11.71 4.59 20.12
C LEU A 41 12.88 3.67 19.80
N LEU A 42 14.09 4.08 20.20
CA LEU A 42 15.30 3.31 19.93
C LEU A 42 15.92 2.77 21.22
N GLY A 43 16.25 1.48 21.16
CA GLY A 43 17.00 0.76 22.18
C GLY A 43 18.41 1.32 22.38
N ASN A 44 18.94 1.16 23.58
CA ASN A 44 20.29 1.60 23.94
C ASN A 44 21.16 0.41 24.37
N ILE A 45 22.49 0.54 24.25
CA ILE A 45 23.50 -0.43 24.71
C ILE A 45 24.21 -0.02 26.01
N SER A 46 24.00 1.20 26.51
CA SER A 46 24.72 1.75 27.65
C SER A 46 23.81 1.96 28.85
N SER A 47 24.27 1.53 30.02
CA SER A 47 23.58 1.63 31.31
C SER A 47 23.52 3.05 31.86
N SER A 48 24.06 4.03 31.16
CA SER A 48 24.14 5.44 31.59
C SER A 48 23.29 6.38 30.74
N THR A 49 22.58 5.85 29.76
CA THR A 49 21.84 6.62 28.75
C THR A 49 20.43 6.08 28.63
N PRO A 50 19.39 6.94 28.74
CA PRO A 50 18.01 6.50 28.60
C PRO A 50 17.72 5.99 27.18
N LEU A 51 16.55 5.36 27.01
CA LEU A 51 16.00 5.09 25.68
C LEU A 51 15.84 6.40 24.91
N ARG A 52 16.11 6.38 23.61
CA ARG A 52 16.02 7.57 22.76
C ARG A 52 14.64 7.64 22.13
N TYR A 53 13.95 8.73 22.40
CA TYR A 53 12.60 8.99 21.90
C TYR A 53 12.65 10.03 20.80
N PHE A 54 12.01 9.73 19.69
CA PHE A 54 11.88 10.59 18.53
C PHE A 54 10.41 10.80 18.27
N GLN A 55 9.94 11.99 18.58
CA GLN A 55 8.58 12.39 18.27
C GLN A 55 8.47 12.61 16.77
N ASN A 56 7.47 12.02 16.13
CA ASN A 56 7.09 12.38 14.79
C ASN A 56 6.36 13.74 14.86
N SER A 57 6.97 14.73 14.22
CA SER A 57 6.46 16.11 14.16
C SER A 57 5.86 16.43 12.79
N GLY A 58 5.77 15.41 11.93
CA GLY A 58 5.22 15.46 10.59
C GLY A 58 3.73 15.11 10.60
N SER A 59 3.38 14.11 9.81
CA SER A 59 2.04 13.51 9.80
C SER A 59 2.16 12.00 9.60
N ALA A 60 1.10 11.26 9.87
CA ALA A 60 1.04 9.81 9.61
C ALA A 60 1.50 9.39 8.21
N THR A 61 1.28 10.21 7.17
CA THR A 61 1.66 9.87 5.77
C THR A 61 2.93 10.59 5.28
N SER A 62 3.62 11.30 6.15
CA SER A 62 4.86 12.04 5.83
C SER A 62 5.62 12.26 7.14
N PRO A 63 6.16 11.18 7.72
CA PRO A 63 6.80 11.24 9.03
C PRO A 63 8.04 12.14 9.02
N SER A 64 8.24 12.87 10.12
CA SER A 64 9.37 13.78 10.34
C SER A 64 9.80 13.74 11.81
N PHE A 65 10.83 12.96 12.09
CA PHE A 65 11.25 12.68 13.47
C PHE A 65 12.17 13.76 14.08
N THR A 66 11.82 14.20 15.29
CA THR A 66 12.63 15.07 16.13
C THR A 66 12.93 14.39 17.47
N GLU A 67 14.22 14.25 17.82
CA GLU A 67 14.61 13.67 19.11
C GLU A 67 14.16 14.55 20.27
N GLN A 68 13.48 13.92 21.23
CA GLN A 68 13.15 14.54 22.51
C GLN A 68 14.18 14.13 23.57
N THR A 69 14.55 15.06 24.45
CA THR A 69 15.56 14.83 25.50
C THR A 69 15.13 15.41 26.84
N GLY A 70 15.77 14.96 27.93
CA GLY A 70 15.49 15.44 29.28
C GLY A 70 14.03 15.20 29.67
N THR A 71 13.34 16.22 30.17
CA THR A 71 11.94 16.09 30.61
C THR A 71 10.95 15.92 29.46
N SER A 72 11.34 16.19 28.22
CA SER A 72 10.49 15.96 27.03
C SER A 72 10.54 14.51 26.55
N ASN A 73 11.49 13.71 27.05
CA ASN A 73 11.56 12.29 26.75
C ASN A 73 10.85 11.51 27.89
N PRO A 74 9.70 10.86 27.61
CA PRO A 74 8.93 10.15 28.64
C PRO A 74 9.68 8.95 29.22
N PHE A 75 10.66 8.42 28.48
CA PHE A 75 11.54 7.33 28.88
C PHE A 75 12.82 7.81 29.58
N ASN A 76 13.00 9.12 29.80
CA ASN A 76 14.24 9.69 30.37
C ASN A 76 14.56 9.18 31.79
N SER A 77 13.56 8.67 32.51
CA SER A 77 13.73 8.05 33.83
C SER A 77 13.94 6.54 33.80
N ILE A 78 13.72 5.90 32.64
CA ILE A 78 13.92 4.47 32.44
C ILE A 78 15.38 4.24 32.11
N ASN A 79 16.10 3.70 33.09
CA ASN A 79 17.43 3.15 32.86
C ASN A 79 17.29 1.63 32.72
N THR A 80 17.55 1.14 31.52
CA THR A 80 17.50 -0.28 31.20
C THR A 80 18.76 -1.03 31.61
N GLY A 81 19.80 -0.32 32.05
CA GLY A 81 21.01 -0.92 32.58
C GLY A 81 21.01 -1.00 34.09
N THR A 82 21.27 -2.21 34.59
CA THR A 82 21.32 -2.48 36.03
C THR A 82 22.75 -2.79 36.47
N SER A 83 23.01 -2.68 37.78
CA SER A 83 24.28 -3.15 38.36
C SER A 83 24.48 -4.69 38.26
N LEU A 84 23.43 -5.41 37.87
CA LEU A 84 23.47 -6.86 37.63
C LEU A 84 23.99 -7.21 36.23
N ASP A 85 23.68 -6.42 35.20
CA ASP A 85 24.31 -6.52 33.88
C ASP A 85 25.83 -6.29 33.97
N GLU A 86 26.28 -5.51 34.96
CA GLU A 86 27.71 -5.26 35.23
C GLU A 86 28.42 -6.40 35.99
N THR A 87 27.69 -7.26 36.70
CA THR A 87 28.30 -8.31 37.57
C THR A 87 28.59 -9.63 36.86
N ILE A 88 28.05 -9.88 35.67
CA ILE A 88 28.50 -10.98 34.81
C ILE A 88 29.81 -10.58 34.11
N THR A 89 30.91 -10.64 34.87
CA THR A 89 32.24 -10.23 34.43
C THR A 89 32.68 -10.98 33.16
N GLY A 90 32.65 -10.30 32.01
CA GLY A 90 33.18 -10.77 30.73
C GLY A 90 32.24 -10.62 29.52
N ILE A 91 30.97 -10.26 29.71
CA ILE A 91 30.04 -9.93 28.60
C ILE A 91 30.19 -8.47 28.12
N GLY A 92 31.02 -7.66 28.80
CA GLY A 92 31.15 -6.22 28.58
C GLY A 92 30.03 -5.45 29.29
N THR A 93 30.25 -4.18 29.60
CA THR A 93 29.26 -3.24 30.20
C THR A 93 28.18 -2.85 29.19
N VAL A 94 27.54 -3.85 28.58
CA VAL A 94 26.58 -3.67 27.48
C VAL A 94 25.21 -4.05 28.00
N THR A 95 24.37 -3.06 28.22
CA THR A 95 22.97 -3.21 28.59
C THR A 95 22.16 -2.92 27.34
N SER A 96 22.07 -3.90 26.42
CA SER A 96 21.17 -3.78 25.27
C SER A 96 19.74 -3.87 25.78
N ALA A 97 18.95 -2.84 25.49
CA ALA A 97 17.51 -2.88 25.67
C ALA A 97 16.86 -3.09 24.31
N PHE A 98 16.35 -4.30 24.08
CA PHE A 98 15.46 -4.57 22.95
C PHE A 98 14.05 -4.16 23.35
N THR A 99 13.49 -3.15 22.68
CA THR A 99 12.20 -2.56 23.04
C THR A 99 11.08 -3.15 22.20
N SER A 100 9.94 -3.39 22.82
CA SER A 100 8.66 -3.73 22.17
C SER A 100 7.57 -2.86 22.80
N LEU A 101 6.74 -2.26 21.96
CA LEU A 101 5.58 -1.46 22.36
C LEU A 101 4.30 -2.21 22.02
N VAL A 102 3.37 -2.31 22.96
CA VAL A 102 2.10 -3.03 22.79
C VAL A 102 1.08 -2.58 23.81
N ASP A 103 -0.19 -2.45 23.43
CA ASP A 103 -1.31 -2.28 24.37
C ASP A 103 -1.68 -3.65 24.96
N ILE A 104 -0.98 -4.05 26.02
CA ILE A 104 -1.03 -5.42 26.55
C ILE A 104 -2.19 -5.66 27.52
N ASP A 105 -2.77 -4.59 28.08
CA ASP A 105 -3.95 -4.67 28.96
C ASP A 105 -5.23 -4.06 28.35
N ASN A 106 -5.16 -3.67 27.08
CA ASN A 106 -6.28 -3.21 26.26
C ASN A 106 -6.99 -1.99 26.87
N ASP A 107 -6.21 -1.08 27.43
CA ASP A 107 -6.67 0.21 27.95
C ASP A 107 -6.49 1.38 26.94
N GLY A 108 -5.89 1.05 25.80
CA GLY A 108 -5.72 1.92 24.64
C GLY A 108 -4.38 2.64 24.58
N ASP A 109 -3.43 2.42 25.51
CA ASP A 109 -2.05 2.92 25.36
C ASP A 109 -1.02 1.82 25.20
N LEU A 110 0.08 2.19 24.55
CA LEU A 110 1.20 1.29 24.38
C LEU A 110 2.03 1.24 25.66
N ASP A 111 2.17 0.03 26.16
CA ASP A 111 3.11 -0.35 27.21
C ASP A 111 4.48 -0.70 26.64
N LEU A 112 5.52 -0.61 27.49
CA LEU A 112 6.88 -0.91 27.10
C LEU A 112 7.37 -2.22 27.72
N PHE A 113 7.83 -3.12 26.86
CA PHE A 113 8.64 -4.27 27.23
C PHE A 113 10.09 -4.05 26.81
N THR A 114 11.03 -4.47 27.66
CA THR A 114 12.45 -4.49 27.32
C THR A 114 13.06 -5.85 27.57
N GLY A 115 13.74 -6.41 26.58
CA GLY A 115 14.63 -7.55 26.76
C GLY A 115 16.06 -7.10 27.02
N SER A 116 16.85 -7.95 27.69
CA SER A 116 18.21 -7.63 28.09
C SER A 116 19.27 -8.60 27.59
N VAL A 117 20.53 -8.19 27.72
CA VAL A 117 21.68 -9.06 27.50
C VAL A 117 21.73 -10.23 28.49
N ALA A 118 21.35 -10.01 29.74
CA ALA A 118 21.27 -11.07 30.74
C ALA A 118 20.11 -12.05 30.49
N GLY A 119 19.19 -11.73 29.58
CA GLY A 119 18.05 -12.58 29.21
C GLY A 119 16.74 -12.22 29.90
N ASN A 120 16.73 -11.24 30.78
CA ASN A 120 15.51 -10.85 31.47
C ASN A 120 14.61 -9.98 30.57
N ILE A 121 13.30 -10.12 30.78
CA ILE A 121 12.29 -9.21 30.26
C ILE A 121 11.85 -8.29 31.40
N ARG A 122 11.72 -6.99 31.11
CA ARG A 122 11.15 -5.98 32.02
C ARG A 122 9.90 -5.40 31.37
N TYR A 123 8.93 -5.07 32.21
CA TYR A 123 7.66 -4.44 31.82
C TYR A 123 7.52 -3.09 32.52
N TYR A 124 7.07 -2.11 31.75
CA TYR A 124 6.77 -0.76 32.20
C TYR A 124 5.36 -0.40 31.70
N GLU A 125 4.44 -0.24 32.64
CA GLU A 125 3.06 0.14 32.38
C GLU A 125 3.01 1.65 32.09
N ASN A 126 2.37 2.03 31.00
CA ASN A 126 1.99 3.40 30.75
C ASN A 126 0.74 3.71 31.57
N THR A 127 0.89 4.61 32.52
CA THR A 127 -0.15 4.93 33.51
C THR A 127 -0.90 6.22 33.16
N ASP A 128 -0.70 6.75 31.95
CA ASP A 128 -1.33 8.01 31.54
C ASP A 128 -2.82 7.84 31.21
N SER A 129 -3.65 8.00 32.23
CA SER A 129 -5.11 8.06 32.09
C SER A 129 -5.66 9.33 31.39
N SER A 130 -4.81 10.21 30.84
CA SER A 130 -5.26 11.45 30.22
C SER A 130 -5.93 11.23 28.86
N THR A 131 -7.01 11.97 28.59
CA THR A 131 -7.70 11.93 27.30
C THR A 131 -6.79 12.52 26.22
N GLY A 132 -6.39 11.69 25.25
CA GLY A 132 -5.51 12.09 24.15
C GLY A 132 -4.02 11.83 24.39
N LYS A 133 -3.63 11.12 25.46
CA LYS A 133 -2.30 10.47 25.67
C LYS A 133 -1.05 11.32 25.40
N THR A 134 -1.18 12.65 25.44
CA THR A 134 -0.14 13.63 25.03
C THR A 134 1.16 13.61 25.83
N THR A 135 1.26 12.86 26.93
CA THR A 135 2.51 12.72 27.69
C THR A 135 2.52 11.38 28.45
N PRO A 136 2.94 10.28 27.80
CA PRO A 136 2.89 8.95 28.41
C PRO A 136 3.79 8.90 29.66
N THR A 137 3.32 8.19 30.69
CA THR A 137 4.03 8.08 31.98
C THR A 137 4.25 6.62 32.32
N PHE A 138 5.47 6.16 32.07
CA PHE A 138 5.86 4.77 32.29
C PHE A 138 6.30 4.52 33.73
N ALA A 139 5.67 3.55 34.39
CA ALA A 139 6.02 3.08 35.72
C ALA A 139 6.53 1.64 35.66
N ALA A 140 7.69 1.39 36.26
CA ALA A 140 8.19 0.02 36.40
C ALA A 140 7.29 -0.78 37.35
N THR A 141 6.70 -1.86 36.87
CA THR A 141 5.76 -2.71 37.62
C THR A 141 6.47 -3.82 38.43
N THR A 142 7.70 -4.18 38.04
CA THR A 142 8.56 -5.12 38.78
C THR A 142 9.79 -4.41 39.34
N THR A 143 9.80 -4.11 40.65
CA THR A 143 10.95 -3.46 41.33
C THR A 143 12.01 -4.45 41.83
N SER A 144 11.85 -5.76 41.59
CA SER A 144 12.74 -6.78 42.15
C SER A 144 13.76 -7.26 41.12
N ASP A 145 14.81 -6.46 40.99
CA ASP A 145 16.06 -6.77 40.26
C ASP A 145 16.87 -7.84 41.04
N THR A 146 16.26 -8.97 41.40
CA THR A 146 16.90 -10.04 42.19
C THR A 146 16.97 -11.32 41.36
N ILE A 147 18.18 -11.85 41.17
CA ILE A 147 18.46 -13.12 40.51
C ILE A 147 17.52 -14.22 41.04
N GLY A 148 16.70 -14.78 40.14
CA GLY A 148 15.98 -16.04 40.37
C GLY A 148 14.46 -16.00 40.54
N ALA A 149 13.78 -14.88 40.32
CA ALA A 149 12.32 -14.84 40.11
C ALA A 149 11.87 -13.51 39.52
N ASN A 150 11.85 -13.39 38.20
CA ASN A 150 11.26 -12.24 37.51
C ASN A 150 10.18 -12.73 36.55
N THR A 151 9.05 -13.15 37.12
CA THR A 151 7.87 -13.55 36.33
C THR A 151 7.08 -12.31 35.96
N VAL A 152 7.19 -11.89 34.70
CA VAL A 152 6.33 -10.88 34.10
C VAL A 152 5.19 -11.62 33.39
N PHE A 153 3.94 -11.45 33.84
CA PHE A 153 2.76 -12.12 33.28
C PHE A 153 2.86 -13.66 33.15
N GLY A 154 3.66 -14.33 34.00
CA GLY A 154 3.87 -15.80 33.93
C GLY A 154 5.05 -16.25 33.06
N ILE A 155 5.72 -15.31 32.37
CA ILE A 155 6.94 -15.57 31.61
C ILE A 155 8.10 -15.76 32.59
N ASP A 156 8.63 -16.98 32.67
CA ASP A 156 9.84 -17.30 33.45
C ASP A 156 11.05 -17.42 32.53
N ILE A 157 11.77 -16.31 32.37
CA ILE A 157 13.09 -16.37 31.74
C ILE A 157 14.14 -16.27 32.82
N THR A 158 14.66 -17.43 33.21
CA THR A 158 15.84 -17.52 34.05
C THR A 158 17.02 -16.83 33.35
N GLU A 159 17.57 -15.82 34.03
CA GLU A 159 18.71 -15.04 33.56
C GLU A 159 19.96 -15.90 33.37
N ALA A 160 20.82 -15.51 32.43
CA ALA A 160 22.17 -16.05 32.33
C ALA A 160 22.93 -15.78 33.65
N THR A 161 23.42 -16.84 34.30
CA THR A 161 24.08 -16.71 35.62
C THR A 161 25.61 -16.59 35.52
N SER A 162 26.19 -16.77 34.33
CA SER A 162 27.63 -16.62 34.11
C SER A 162 27.99 -16.48 32.63
N THR A 163 29.20 -15.98 32.33
CA THR A 163 29.76 -15.94 30.96
C THR A 163 30.00 -17.30 30.34
N ALA A 164 29.99 -18.37 31.14
CA ALA A 164 30.14 -19.75 30.67
C ALA A 164 28.80 -20.35 30.18
N ASP A 165 27.67 -19.71 30.51
CA ASP A 165 26.33 -20.15 30.12
C ASP A 165 25.52 -18.95 29.61
N LEU A 166 25.70 -18.66 28.32
CA LEU A 166 24.94 -17.64 27.59
C LEU A 166 23.67 -18.21 26.94
N SER A 167 23.28 -19.44 27.27
CA SER A 167 22.16 -20.13 26.60
C SER A 167 20.82 -19.44 26.75
N ARG A 168 20.71 -18.47 27.66
CA ARG A 168 19.52 -17.65 27.92
C ARG A 168 19.76 -16.14 27.79
N ALA A 169 20.91 -15.73 27.26
CA ALA A 169 21.28 -14.33 27.08
C ALA A 169 20.61 -13.70 25.83
N TYR A 170 20.58 -12.36 25.78
CA TYR A 170 20.10 -11.57 24.63
C TYR A 170 18.63 -11.81 24.30
N SER A 171 17.75 -11.64 25.30
CA SER A 171 16.33 -11.85 25.11
C SER A 171 15.71 -10.71 24.28
N THR A 172 14.86 -11.05 23.30
CA THR A 172 13.87 -10.14 22.71
C THR A 172 12.48 -10.70 22.95
N ILE A 173 11.47 -9.84 22.86
CA ILE A 173 10.07 -10.20 23.02
C ILE A 173 9.27 -9.60 21.87
N THR A 174 8.39 -10.40 21.29
CA THR A 174 7.49 -10.03 20.19
C THR A 174 6.09 -10.51 20.54
N PHE A 175 5.07 -9.71 20.23
CA PHE A 175 3.67 -10.05 20.47
C PHE A 175 2.91 -10.15 19.16
N VAL A 176 2.04 -11.14 19.03
CA VAL A 176 1.20 -11.35 17.84
C VAL A 176 0.03 -12.29 18.18
N ASP A 177 -1.15 -12.02 17.65
CA ASP A 177 -2.28 -12.97 17.65
C ASP A 177 -2.02 -14.04 16.58
N ILE A 178 -1.19 -15.03 16.91
CA ILE A 178 -0.68 -16.03 15.94
C ILE A 178 -1.67 -17.17 15.69
N ASP A 179 -2.60 -17.40 16.62
CA ASP A 179 -3.63 -18.45 16.54
C ASP A 179 -5.06 -17.90 16.39
N GLY A 180 -5.20 -16.58 16.20
CA GLY A 180 -6.42 -15.93 15.74
C GLY A 180 -7.57 -15.98 16.73
N ASP A 181 -7.26 -16.14 18.03
CA ASP A 181 -8.25 -16.20 19.09
C ASP A 181 -8.64 -14.81 19.62
N GLY A 182 -7.93 -13.78 19.16
CA GLY A 182 -8.19 -12.37 19.42
C GLY A 182 -7.44 -11.81 20.62
N ASP A 183 -6.55 -12.59 21.24
CA ASP A 183 -5.59 -12.08 22.21
C ASP A 183 -4.14 -12.22 21.73
N LEU A 184 -3.23 -11.47 22.35
CA LEU A 184 -1.83 -11.44 21.91
C LEU A 184 -1.02 -12.52 22.60
N ASP A 185 -0.43 -13.41 21.79
CA ASP A 185 0.59 -14.34 22.23
C ASP A 185 1.98 -13.71 22.24
N SER A 186 2.93 -14.36 22.92
CA SER A 186 4.31 -13.89 23.02
C SER A 186 5.33 -14.88 22.47
N PHE A 187 6.29 -14.36 21.72
CA PHE A 187 7.49 -15.07 21.31
C PHE A 187 8.71 -14.45 21.98
N ILE A 188 9.49 -15.27 22.70
CA ILE A 188 10.74 -14.85 23.32
C ILE A 188 11.89 -15.46 22.53
N SER A 189 12.71 -14.61 21.92
CA SER A 189 13.97 -15.05 21.32
C SER A 189 15.10 -14.87 22.30
N TYR A 190 16.01 -15.82 22.43
CA TYR A 190 17.23 -15.71 23.23
C TYR A 190 18.30 -16.66 22.71
N TYR A 191 19.55 -16.19 22.67
CA TYR A 191 20.64 -16.92 22.02
C TYR A 191 20.17 -17.47 20.67
N ASN A 192 20.12 -18.78 20.46
CA ASN A 192 19.66 -19.41 19.22
C ASN A 192 18.27 -20.07 19.30
N THR A 193 17.46 -19.67 20.28
CA THR A 193 16.17 -20.29 20.61
C THR A 193 15.05 -19.27 20.48
N ILE A 194 13.88 -19.74 20.05
CA ILE A 194 12.62 -18.99 20.02
C ILE A 194 11.60 -19.84 20.80
N ASP A 195 11.17 -19.34 21.96
CA ASP A 195 10.11 -19.94 22.76
C ASP A 195 8.77 -19.28 22.45
N TYR A 196 7.71 -20.09 22.37
CA TYR A 196 6.33 -19.64 22.21
C TYR A 196 5.59 -19.72 23.55
N TYR A 197 5.00 -18.60 23.95
CA TYR A 197 4.17 -18.47 25.13
C TYR A 197 2.75 -18.09 24.70
N GLU A 198 1.84 -19.03 24.92
CA GLU A 198 0.41 -18.84 24.75
C GLU A 198 -0.12 -17.90 25.82
N ASN A 199 -0.92 -16.91 25.45
CA ASN A 199 -1.75 -16.21 26.40
C ASN A 199 -2.98 -17.04 26.77
N THR A 200 -2.92 -17.66 27.94
CA THR A 200 -4.04 -18.43 28.52
C THR A 200 -4.98 -17.57 29.37
N GLY A 201 -4.73 -16.26 29.39
CA GLY A 201 -5.44 -15.26 30.18
C GLY A 201 -6.60 -14.65 29.41
N SER A 202 -6.67 -13.33 29.40
CA SER A 202 -7.63 -12.57 28.59
C SER A 202 -6.94 -11.35 27.99
N VAL A 203 -7.52 -10.78 26.94
CA VAL A 203 -7.03 -9.55 26.28
C VAL A 203 -6.68 -8.39 27.21
N SER A 204 -7.33 -8.27 28.38
CA SER A 204 -7.08 -7.17 29.33
C SER A 204 -6.38 -7.61 30.62
N SER A 205 -5.93 -8.86 30.69
CA SER A 205 -5.23 -9.45 31.83
C SER A 205 -4.51 -10.71 31.35
N PRO A 206 -3.44 -10.54 30.55
CA PRO A 206 -2.79 -11.67 29.92
C PRO A 206 -2.09 -12.56 30.94
N THR A 207 -2.01 -13.86 30.63
CA THR A 207 -1.26 -14.84 31.43
C THR A 207 -0.59 -15.83 30.50
N PHE A 208 0.71 -15.69 30.37
CA PHE A 208 1.52 -16.42 29.42
C PHE A 208 1.98 -17.78 29.97
N ALA A 209 1.83 -18.82 29.17
CA ALA A 209 2.28 -20.17 29.46
C ALA A 209 3.11 -20.73 28.32
N LEU A 210 4.31 -21.25 28.62
CA LEU A 210 5.20 -21.87 27.64
C LEU A 210 4.50 -23.05 26.94
N ASN A 211 4.32 -22.95 25.62
CA ASN A 211 3.64 -23.96 24.79
C ASN A 211 4.60 -24.53 23.73
N ALA A 212 5.61 -25.27 24.19
CA ALA A 212 6.62 -25.87 23.30
C ALA A 212 6.04 -26.84 22.25
N ALA A 213 4.86 -27.40 22.49
CA ALA A 213 4.21 -28.33 21.56
C ALA A 213 3.53 -27.62 20.38
N ALA A 214 3.02 -26.41 20.60
CA ALA A 214 2.38 -25.60 19.56
C ALA A 214 3.33 -24.58 18.89
N ASN A 215 4.57 -24.45 19.39
CA ASN A 215 5.56 -23.53 18.84
C ASN A 215 5.76 -23.77 17.32
N PRO A 216 5.39 -22.81 16.45
CA PRO A 216 5.47 -22.99 14.99
C PRO A 216 6.91 -23.05 14.46
N PHE A 217 7.90 -22.68 15.27
CA PHE A 217 9.32 -22.83 14.96
C PHE A 217 9.90 -24.20 15.40
N SER A 218 9.09 -25.09 15.96
CA SER A 218 9.54 -26.41 16.39
C SER A 218 10.15 -27.21 15.25
N GLY A 219 11.40 -27.65 15.43
CA GLY A 219 12.17 -28.40 14.44
C GLY A 219 13.10 -27.55 13.56
N PHE A 220 13.03 -26.22 13.64
CA PHE A 220 14.05 -25.36 13.05
C PHE A 220 15.22 -25.17 14.00
N THR A 221 16.42 -25.12 13.43
CA THR A 221 17.63 -24.73 14.15
C THR A 221 18.11 -23.39 13.62
N PHE A 222 18.45 -22.49 14.53
CA PHE A 222 19.07 -21.23 14.20
C PHE A 222 20.55 -21.35 14.55
N THR A 223 21.37 -21.83 13.64
CA THR A 223 22.83 -21.99 13.88
C THR A 223 23.57 -21.41 12.68
N VAL A 224 24.52 -20.51 12.90
CA VAL A 224 25.36 -19.91 11.86
C VAL A 224 26.66 -20.69 11.70
N ALA A 225 27.19 -20.79 10.48
CA ALA A 225 28.31 -21.67 10.15
C ALA A 225 29.68 -21.26 10.76
N SER A 226 29.81 -20.03 11.26
CA SER A 226 31.03 -19.50 11.88
C SER A 226 30.95 -19.52 13.40
N ASP A 227 30.88 -20.71 13.99
CA ASP A 227 30.93 -20.90 15.44
C ASP A 227 32.32 -20.54 16.00
N ALA A 228 32.54 -19.25 16.29
CA ALA A 228 33.53 -18.86 17.28
C ALA A 228 32.85 -18.94 18.67
N PRO A 229 33.27 -19.86 19.55
CA PRO A 229 32.58 -20.15 20.82
C PRO A 229 32.61 -19.01 21.86
N SER A 230 33.11 -17.82 21.50
CA SER A 230 33.18 -16.68 22.41
C SER A 230 32.06 -15.64 22.23
N ASN A 231 31.31 -15.63 21.12
CA ASN A 231 30.29 -14.59 20.86
C ASN A 231 28.85 -15.10 20.64
N GLY A 232 28.66 -16.38 20.34
CA GLY A 232 27.36 -17.07 20.37
C GLY A 232 26.37 -16.70 19.27
N ASN A 233 25.63 -17.68 18.76
CA ASN A 233 24.60 -17.40 17.76
C ASN A 233 23.37 -16.77 18.41
N ARG A 234 22.88 -15.67 17.84
CA ARG A 234 21.73 -14.90 18.33
C ARG A 234 20.63 -14.87 17.29
N VAL A 235 19.39 -14.87 17.73
CA VAL A 235 18.23 -14.62 16.89
C VAL A 235 17.31 -13.58 17.49
N SER A 236 16.68 -12.84 16.61
CA SER A 236 15.53 -11.99 16.87
C SER A 236 14.52 -12.25 15.75
N LEU A 237 13.26 -11.91 16.00
CA LEU A 237 12.20 -12.10 15.03
C LEU A 237 11.18 -10.98 15.10
N ASP A 238 10.46 -10.85 14.00
CA ASP A 238 9.21 -10.12 13.96
C ASP A 238 8.22 -10.80 13.02
N PHE A 239 6.94 -10.58 13.25
CA PHE A 239 5.86 -11.11 12.44
C PHE A 239 5.25 -9.98 11.61
N VAL A 240 4.92 -10.29 10.36
CA VAL A 240 4.29 -9.34 9.46
C VAL A 240 3.21 -10.03 8.65
N ARG A 241 2.09 -9.35 8.48
CA ARG A 241 1.08 -9.76 7.50
C ARG A 241 1.45 -9.13 6.17
N LEU A 242 1.91 -9.93 5.23
CA LEU A 242 2.22 -9.45 3.89
C LEU A 242 0.93 -9.20 3.09
N GLU A 243 0.99 -8.25 2.16
CA GLU A 243 -0.14 -7.83 1.34
C GLU A 243 -0.87 -9.01 0.67
N GLY A 244 -2.21 -8.96 0.73
CA GLY A 244 -3.08 -10.01 0.20
C GLY A 244 -3.10 -11.33 0.99
N ARG A 245 -2.40 -11.41 2.13
CA ARG A 245 -2.43 -12.59 3.02
C ARG A 245 -3.26 -12.33 4.27
N SER A 246 -3.96 -13.37 4.73
CA SER A 246 -4.69 -13.33 6.01
C SER A 246 -3.86 -13.82 7.19
N THR A 247 -2.69 -14.41 6.95
CA THR A 247 -1.81 -15.05 7.95
C THR A 247 -0.56 -14.21 8.19
N TYR A 248 -0.07 -14.20 9.43
CA TYR A 248 1.24 -13.67 9.75
C TYR A 248 2.36 -14.58 9.24
N ASP A 249 3.31 -14.02 8.52
CA ASP A 249 4.59 -14.62 8.18
C ASP A 249 5.66 -14.12 9.16
N ALA A 250 6.82 -14.78 9.22
CA ALA A 250 7.88 -14.42 10.16
C ALA A 250 9.23 -14.17 9.47
N PHE A 251 9.94 -13.15 9.94
CA PHE A 251 11.33 -12.90 9.58
C PHE A 251 12.21 -13.07 10.80
N VAL A 252 13.26 -13.88 10.68
CA VAL A 252 14.22 -14.15 11.76
C VAL A 252 15.59 -13.66 11.33
N VAL A 253 16.21 -12.81 12.14
CA VAL A 253 17.55 -12.27 11.89
C VAL A 253 18.56 -13.02 12.76
N ASN A 254 19.62 -13.56 12.15
CA ASN A 254 20.72 -14.20 12.88
C ASN A 254 21.84 -13.18 13.21
N ASP A 255 22.73 -13.53 14.16
CA ASP A 255 23.86 -12.69 14.58
C ASP A 255 24.84 -12.33 13.45
N ASP A 256 24.90 -13.14 12.38
CA ASP A 256 25.68 -12.86 11.17
C ASP A 256 24.99 -11.89 10.19
N GLY A 257 23.82 -11.36 10.59
CA GLY A 257 23.00 -10.46 9.80
C GLY A 257 22.17 -11.15 8.71
N SER A 258 22.21 -12.49 8.61
CA SER A 258 21.35 -13.20 7.66
C SER A 258 19.89 -13.13 8.11
N ILE A 259 19.02 -12.77 7.17
CA ILE A 259 17.56 -12.76 7.38
C ILE A 259 16.99 -14.04 6.79
N ARG A 260 16.26 -14.79 7.61
CA ARG A 260 15.50 -15.98 7.22
C ARG A 260 14.03 -15.63 7.13
N TYR A 261 13.39 -16.06 6.05
CA TYR A 261 11.96 -15.82 5.80
C TYR A 261 11.18 -17.11 6.00
N PHE A 262 10.14 -17.06 6.83
CA PHE A 262 9.24 -18.16 7.14
C PHE A 262 7.83 -17.77 6.70
N GLU A 263 7.38 -18.36 5.60
CA GLU A 263 6.02 -18.18 5.13
C GLU A 263 5.07 -19.07 5.93
N ASN A 264 3.98 -18.50 6.45
CA ASN A 264 2.91 -19.27 7.05
C ASN A 264 2.03 -19.87 5.96
N THR A 265 2.24 -21.16 5.74
CA THR A 265 1.48 -22.00 4.80
C THR A 265 0.28 -22.70 5.46
N GLY A 266 0.07 -22.45 6.76
CA GLY A 266 -1.03 -22.96 7.55
C GLY A 266 -2.27 -22.06 7.47
N SER A 267 -2.97 -21.94 8.58
CA SER A 267 -4.13 -21.05 8.73
C SER A 267 -3.91 -20.04 9.83
N THR A 268 -4.81 -19.06 9.96
CA THR A 268 -4.78 -18.06 11.04
C THR A 268 -4.98 -18.65 12.43
N THR A 269 -5.47 -19.90 12.54
CA THR A 269 -5.73 -20.58 13.83
C THR A 269 -4.86 -21.80 14.08
N SER A 270 -3.95 -22.07 13.15
CA SER A 270 -3.03 -23.20 13.21
C SER A 270 -1.88 -22.87 12.25
N PRO A 271 -0.94 -22.00 12.70
CA PRO A 271 0.17 -21.57 11.86
C PRO A 271 1.05 -22.76 11.48
N THR A 272 1.56 -22.75 10.25
CA THR A 272 2.55 -23.74 9.78
C THR A 272 3.61 -23.01 8.96
N LEU A 273 4.75 -22.76 9.60
CA LEU A 273 5.85 -22.01 9.03
C LEU A 273 6.71 -22.88 8.11
N THR A 274 6.86 -22.44 6.86
CA THR A 274 7.75 -23.02 5.87
C THR A 274 8.85 -22.01 5.54
N GLU A 275 10.12 -22.37 5.80
CA GLU A 275 11.23 -21.53 5.42
C GLU A 275 11.37 -21.42 3.89
N ARG A 276 11.46 -20.19 3.40
CA ARG A 276 11.79 -19.87 2.01
C ARG A 276 13.26 -19.46 1.93
N THR A 277 13.95 -19.89 0.87
CA THR A 277 15.40 -19.70 0.69
C THR A 277 15.73 -19.26 -0.74
N GLY A 278 16.96 -18.79 -0.96
CA GLY A 278 17.37 -18.38 -2.30
C GLY A 278 16.54 -17.21 -2.82
N SER A 279 16.12 -17.26 -4.08
CA SER A 279 15.27 -16.23 -4.69
C SER A 279 13.87 -16.11 -4.07
N ASP A 280 13.45 -17.09 -3.25
CA ASP A 280 12.14 -17.06 -2.58
C ASP A 280 12.20 -16.33 -1.23
N ASN A 281 13.39 -15.97 -0.76
CA ASN A 281 13.57 -15.09 0.39
C ASN A 281 13.84 -13.66 -0.11
N PRO A 282 12.96 -12.68 0.20
CA PRO A 282 13.06 -11.31 -0.32
C PRO A 282 14.32 -10.57 0.14
N PHE A 283 14.97 -11.05 1.20
CA PHE A 283 16.20 -10.46 1.75
C PHE A 283 17.47 -11.28 1.46
N ASN A 284 17.38 -12.35 0.66
CA ASN A 284 18.48 -13.29 0.44
C ASN A 284 19.78 -12.67 -0.13
N SER A 285 19.67 -11.56 -0.89
CA SER A 285 20.82 -10.85 -1.46
C SER A 285 21.01 -9.42 -0.92
N SER A 286 20.09 -8.95 -0.08
CA SER A 286 19.89 -7.52 0.21
C SER A 286 20.75 -7.01 1.37
N ILE A 287 21.32 -7.90 2.18
CA ILE A 287 22.14 -7.57 3.37
C ILE A 287 23.54 -8.21 3.29
N SER A 288 24.05 -8.45 2.06
CA SER A 288 25.36 -9.06 1.86
C SER A 288 26.51 -8.11 2.17
N ASN A 289 26.84 -7.90 3.46
CA ASN A 289 28.18 -7.55 3.97
C ASN A 289 28.25 -7.21 5.48
N ASN A 290 27.28 -7.59 6.32
CA ASN A 290 27.49 -7.41 7.76
C ASN A 290 28.45 -8.47 8.32
N THR A 291 29.76 -8.26 8.14
CA THR A 291 30.80 -9.09 8.78
C THR A 291 30.99 -8.74 10.27
N GLY A 292 30.04 -8.03 10.88
CA GLY A 292 30.04 -7.64 12.29
C GLY A 292 28.90 -8.34 13.03
N THR A 293 29.25 -9.04 14.11
CA THR A 293 28.35 -9.70 15.07
C THR A 293 27.28 -8.71 15.53
N GLY A 294 26.06 -8.78 15.00
CA GLY A 294 25.09 -7.66 15.10
C GLY A 294 23.82 -8.02 15.84
N ARG A 295 23.59 -7.37 16.99
CA ARG A 295 22.36 -7.46 17.81
C ARG A 295 21.16 -6.76 17.15
N SER A 296 20.79 -7.16 15.94
CA SER A 296 19.70 -6.54 15.18
C SER A 296 18.36 -7.18 15.54
N ALA A 297 17.31 -6.38 15.72
CA ALA A 297 15.93 -6.84 15.68
C ALA A 297 15.24 -6.29 14.43
N PRO A 298 14.51 -7.12 13.66
CA PRO A 298 13.67 -6.63 12.59
C PRO A 298 12.46 -5.90 13.18
N THR A 299 11.92 -4.95 12.44
CA THR A 299 10.64 -4.30 12.75
C THR A 299 9.90 -4.06 11.46
N PHE A 300 8.65 -4.52 11.41
CA PHE A 300 7.73 -4.28 10.31
C PHE A 300 6.60 -3.38 10.77
N VAL A 301 6.38 -2.27 10.05
CA VAL A 301 5.32 -1.32 10.37
C VAL A 301 4.97 -0.51 9.14
N ASP A 302 3.69 -0.20 8.98
CA ASP A 302 3.17 0.78 8.02
C ASP A 302 3.48 2.20 8.52
N ILE A 303 4.68 2.70 8.19
CA ILE A 303 5.22 3.95 8.73
C ILE A 303 4.63 5.20 8.08
N ASP A 304 4.08 5.06 6.87
CA ASP A 304 3.47 6.15 6.11
C ASP A 304 1.97 5.95 5.83
N ASN A 305 1.35 4.98 6.52
CA ASN A 305 -0.08 4.70 6.49
C ASN A 305 -0.62 4.51 5.06
N ASP A 306 0.16 3.82 4.23
CA ASP A 306 -0.20 3.49 2.86
C ASP A 306 -0.88 2.11 2.73
N GLY A 307 -0.92 1.37 3.84
CA GLY A 307 -1.59 0.09 3.98
C GLY A 307 -0.65 -1.11 3.86
N ASP A 308 0.64 -0.90 3.56
CA ASP A 308 1.64 -1.95 3.53
C ASP A 308 2.71 -1.73 4.65
N ASN A 309 3.44 -2.78 5.04
CA ASN A 309 4.44 -2.65 6.11
C ASN A 309 5.85 -2.50 5.53
N GLU A 310 6.55 -1.43 5.87
CA GLU A 310 7.98 -1.31 5.62
C GLU A 310 8.80 -2.12 6.61
N ALA A 311 10.05 -2.43 6.23
CA ALA A 311 10.96 -3.20 7.08
C ALA A 311 12.17 -2.37 7.52
N PHE A 312 12.42 -2.39 8.83
CA PHE A 312 13.57 -1.77 9.47
C PHE A 312 14.47 -2.84 10.09
N PHE A 313 15.78 -2.73 9.85
CA PHE A 313 16.78 -3.64 10.42
C PHE A 313 17.96 -2.85 10.97
N GLY A 314 18.32 -3.09 12.23
CA GLY A 314 19.59 -2.56 12.75
C GLY A 314 20.79 -3.18 12.05
N ALA A 315 21.86 -2.42 11.79
CA ALA A 315 23.11 -2.93 11.24
C ALA A 315 24.32 -2.51 12.06
N GLU A 316 25.06 -3.49 12.60
CA GLU A 316 26.33 -3.27 13.31
C GLU A 316 27.52 -3.18 12.34
N ASN A 317 27.39 -2.36 11.29
CA ASN A 317 28.56 -1.96 10.50
C ASN A 317 29.39 -0.93 11.32
N ASN A 318 30.59 -0.54 10.86
CA ASN A 318 31.44 0.48 11.51
C ASN A 318 30.78 1.88 11.67
N ASN A 319 29.48 2.01 11.39
CA ASN A 319 28.71 3.21 11.27
C ASN A 319 27.35 3.16 12.02
N PHE A 320 26.96 1.99 12.55
CA PHE A 320 25.74 1.75 13.35
C PHE A 320 24.45 2.31 12.73
N ASP A 321 24.16 1.92 11.49
CA ASP A 321 23.02 2.42 10.72
C ASP A 321 21.73 1.57 10.93
N ILE A 322 20.56 2.21 10.86
CA ILE A 322 19.28 1.51 10.62
C ILE A 322 19.11 1.38 9.10
N GLN A 323 18.89 0.16 8.62
CA GLN A 323 18.53 -0.09 7.24
C GLN A 323 17.02 -0.09 7.08
N PHE A 324 16.55 0.68 6.11
CA PHE A 324 15.15 0.83 5.77
C PHE A 324 14.89 0.18 4.41
N PHE A 325 13.84 -0.64 4.35
CA PHE A 325 13.36 -1.27 3.14
C PHE A 325 11.89 -0.94 2.97
N GLU A 326 11.58 -0.33 1.84
CA GLU A 326 10.23 -0.01 1.44
C GLU A 326 9.63 -1.27 0.84
N ASN A 327 8.54 -1.74 1.44
CA ASN A 327 7.59 -2.59 0.74
C ASN A 327 6.78 -1.66 -0.15
N GLY A 328 6.32 -2.15 -1.30
CA GLY A 328 5.56 -1.29 -2.20
C GLY A 328 4.18 -1.84 -2.45
N PRO A 329 3.11 -1.02 -2.48
CA PRO A 329 2.21 -1.14 -3.60
C PRO A 329 3.06 -0.82 -4.84
N ASP A 330 2.89 -1.57 -5.92
CA ASP A 330 3.58 -1.28 -7.18
C ASP A 330 3.20 0.13 -7.67
N THR A 331 3.91 1.14 -7.17
CA THR A 331 3.66 2.56 -7.35
C THR A 331 4.98 3.19 -7.73
N LEU A 332 5.01 3.79 -8.91
CA LEU A 332 6.14 4.63 -9.31
C LEU A 332 6.18 5.88 -8.41
N THR A 333 6.93 5.81 -7.32
CA THR A 333 7.45 7.00 -6.64
C THR A 333 8.66 7.49 -7.43
N HIS A 334 8.44 8.39 -8.39
CA HIS A 334 9.56 9.20 -8.86
C HIS A 334 9.88 10.25 -7.78
N THR A 335 10.64 9.85 -6.76
CA THR A 335 11.45 10.77 -5.97
C THR A 335 12.75 10.99 -6.74
N SER A 336 12.86 12.09 -7.47
CA SER A 336 14.18 12.73 -7.57
C SER A 336 14.54 13.31 -6.18
N GLY A 337 15.46 14.24 -6.09
CA GLY A 337 15.24 15.30 -5.11
C GLY A 337 13.91 16.05 -5.41
N GLY A 338 12.77 15.42 -5.11
CA GLY A 338 11.41 15.83 -5.41
C GLY A 338 10.65 14.76 -6.21
N ALA A 339 9.40 14.49 -5.86
CA ALA A 339 8.26 14.45 -6.79
C ALA A 339 8.50 14.34 -8.31
N PHE A 340 7.46 14.02 -9.07
CA PHE A 340 7.28 14.67 -10.38
C PHE A 340 7.24 16.20 -10.18
N ALA A 341 8.40 16.84 -10.07
CA ALA A 341 8.54 18.26 -9.83
C ALA A 341 8.50 18.92 -11.20
N PHE A 342 7.34 19.43 -11.59
CA PHE A 342 7.28 20.35 -12.70
C PHE A 342 8.21 21.53 -12.40
N GLY A 343 9.10 21.85 -13.36
CA GLY A 343 10.09 22.90 -13.21
C GLY A 343 9.47 24.26 -12.88
N ASN A 344 10.32 25.25 -12.62
CA ASN A 344 9.96 26.65 -12.33
C ASN A 344 9.32 27.39 -13.53
N THR A 345 8.49 26.72 -14.33
CA THR A 345 7.84 27.27 -15.51
C THR A 345 6.37 27.52 -15.18
N THR A 346 5.90 28.72 -15.48
CA THR A 346 4.52 29.18 -15.32
C THR A 346 3.58 28.51 -16.35
N ASN A 347 3.62 27.19 -16.47
CA ASN A 347 2.97 26.43 -17.54
C ASN A 347 1.53 25.99 -17.22
N GLY A 348 0.93 26.48 -16.13
CA GLY A 348 -0.49 26.27 -15.81
C GLY A 348 -0.74 25.26 -14.69
N SER A 349 -2.01 25.12 -14.30
CA SER A 349 -2.47 24.23 -13.22
C SER A 349 -3.17 22.96 -13.75
N ASN A 350 -2.93 22.58 -15.01
CA ASN A 350 -3.50 21.39 -15.62
C ASN A 350 -2.40 20.42 -16.04
N LEU A 351 -2.73 19.12 -16.20
CA LEU A 351 -1.85 18.14 -16.84
C LEU A 351 -2.39 17.73 -18.19
N ALA A 352 -1.50 17.57 -19.15
CA ALA A 352 -1.74 16.82 -20.36
C ALA A 352 -1.08 15.44 -20.25
N ILE A 353 -1.85 14.38 -20.48
CA ILE A 353 -1.38 13.01 -20.63
C ILE A 353 -1.58 12.61 -22.09
N THR A 354 -0.51 12.30 -22.82
CA THR A 354 -0.60 11.95 -24.23
C THR A 354 -0.12 10.53 -24.46
N VAL A 355 -1.03 9.65 -24.89
CA VAL A 355 -0.68 8.27 -25.25
C VAL A 355 0.19 8.29 -26.52
N SER A 356 1.39 7.75 -26.43
CA SER A 356 2.43 7.84 -27.46
C SER A 356 2.54 6.57 -28.31
N SER A 357 2.25 5.41 -27.74
CA SER A 357 2.15 4.14 -28.44
C SER A 357 1.36 3.11 -27.63
N THR A 358 0.55 2.31 -28.31
CA THR A 358 -0.23 1.24 -27.69
C THR A 358 -0.02 -0.11 -28.42
N GLN A 359 0.60 -1.04 -27.72
CA GLN A 359 0.70 -2.48 -28.04
C GLN A 359 0.29 -3.36 -26.85
N ALA A 360 -0.23 -2.73 -25.79
CA ALA A 360 -0.61 -3.37 -24.53
C ALA A 360 -1.75 -4.38 -24.65
N THR A 361 -1.64 -5.42 -23.83
CA THR A 361 -2.79 -6.20 -23.39
C THR A 361 -3.65 -5.31 -22.48
N GLN A 362 -4.97 -5.41 -22.62
CA GLN A 362 -5.97 -4.51 -22.03
C GLN A 362 -5.58 -3.88 -20.67
N ILE A 363 -5.35 -2.56 -20.67
CA ILE A 363 -5.24 -1.75 -19.46
C ILE A 363 -6.66 -1.27 -19.13
N THR A 364 -7.22 -1.78 -18.04
CA THR A 364 -8.55 -1.41 -17.59
C THR A 364 -8.58 -0.06 -16.92
N ASN A 365 -7.56 0.31 -16.12
CA ASN A 365 -7.55 1.61 -15.44
C ASN A 365 -6.14 2.21 -15.42
N VAL A 366 -6.03 3.48 -15.81
CA VAL A 366 -4.86 4.34 -15.52
C VAL A 366 -5.26 5.31 -14.42
N ASN A 367 -4.61 5.21 -13.27
CA ASN A 367 -4.94 5.93 -12.04
C ASN A 367 -3.83 6.95 -11.70
N LEU A 368 -4.18 8.21 -11.36
CA LEU A 368 -3.26 9.24 -10.87
C LEU A 368 -3.60 9.73 -9.46
N THR A 369 -2.73 9.51 -8.48
CA THR A 369 -2.96 9.98 -7.09
C THR A 369 -1.99 11.10 -6.75
N PHE A 370 -2.46 12.22 -6.21
CA PHE A 370 -1.62 13.33 -5.79
C PHE A 370 -1.24 13.22 -4.31
N SER A 371 0.01 13.57 -3.98
CA SER A 371 0.46 13.66 -2.57
C SER A 371 -0.44 14.60 -1.76
N GLY A 372 -1.03 14.11 -0.67
CA GLY A 372 -1.88 14.88 0.25
C GLY A 372 -3.33 15.13 -0.19
N SER A 373 -3.85 14.41 -1.20
CA SER A 373 -5.25 14.46 -1.63
C SER A 373 -5.81 13.06 -1.85
N SER A 374 -7.08 12.81 -1.52
CA SER A 374 -7.72 11.53 -1.81
C SER A 374 -8.13 11.39 -3.28
N THR A 375 -7.73 10.24 -3.83
CA THR A 375 -8.16 9.53 -5.05
C THR A 375 -7.55 9.92 -6.40
N ALA A 376 -6.80 8.98 -6.98
CA ALA A 376 -7.02 8.61 -8.37
C ALA A 376 -8.37 7.92 -8.50
N ASN A 377 -9.28 8.46 -9.28
CA ASN A 377 -10.29 7.64 -9.94
C ASN A 377 -9.79 7.41 -11.38
N ALA A 378 -10.11 6.26 -11.99
CA ALA A 378 -9.61 5.88 -13.30
C ALA A 378 -9.76 7.01 -14.33
N LEU A 379 -8.67 7.39 -14.99
CA LEU A 379 -8.63 8.52 -15.92
C LEU A 379 -9.10 8.14 -17.30
N PHE A 380 -8.62 6.99 -17.77
CA PHE A 380 -8.96 6.38 -19.05
C PHE A 380 -8.47 4.93 -19.05
N SER A 381 -8.98 4.18 -20.01
CA SER A 381 -8.62 2.79 -20.26
C SER A 381 -8.10 2.63 -21.68
N VAL A 382 -7.26 1.62 -21.90
CA VAL A 382 -6.61 1.37 -23.20
C VAL A 382 -7.06 0.02 -23.75
N LEU A 383 -7.68 0.05 -24.93
CA LEU A 383 -7.98 -1.16 -25.67
C LEU A 383 -6.73 -1.62 -26.46
N PRO A 384 -6.58 -2.93 -26.73
CA PRO A 384 -5.51 -3.42 -27.60
C PRO A 384 -5.64 -2.83 -29.02
N ASP A 385 -4.65 -2.05 -29.47
CA ASP A 385 -4.70 -1.28 -30.74
C ASP A 385 -4.95 -2.15 -31.99
N SER A 386 -4.64 -3.45 -31.92
CA SER A 386 -4.84 -4.38 -33.05
C SER A 386 -6.30 -4.66 -33.42
N SER A 387 -7.28 -4.32 -32.58
CA SER A 387 -8.72 -4.57 -32.83
C SER A 387 -9.51 -3.32 -33.25
N LEU A 388 -8.94 -2.11 -33.16
CA LEU A 388 -9.66 -0.87 -33.45
C LEU A 388 -9.41 -0.35 -34.87
N PRO A 389 -10.44 0.17 -35.59
CA PRO A 389 -10.19 0.98 -36.77
C PRO A 389 -9.37 2.22 -36.40
N ASN A 390 -8.42 2.63 -37.25
CA ASN A 390 -7.52 3.76 -37.00
C ASN A 390 -8.21 5.07 -36.53
N SER A 391 -9.50 5.28 -36.85
CA SER A 391 -10.27 6.44 -36.39
C SER A 391 -10.63 6.43 -34.89
N PHE A 392 -10.45 5.29 -34.22
CA PHE A 392 -10.69 5.08 -32.79
C PHE A 392 -9.41 4.73 -32.03
N SER A 393 -8.25 4.69 -32.71
CA SER A 393 -6.96 4.46 -32.06
C SER A 393 -6.70 5.56 -31.02
N GLN A 394 -6.17 5.12 -29.89
CA GLN A 394 -5.80 5.99 -28.78
C GLN A 394 -4.39 6.57 -28.95
N ASP A 395 -3.65 6.14 -29.97
CA ASP A 395 -2.35 6.70 -30.29
C ASP A 395 -2.44 8.21 -30.55
N SER A 396 -1.57 8.97 -29.90
CA SER A 396 -1.51 10.43 -29.91
C SER A 396 -2.72 11.15 -29.30
N GLN A 397 -3.60 10.45 -28.57
CA GLN A 397 -4.67 11.11 -27.82
C GLN A 397 -4.12 11.83 -26.60
N THR A 398 -4.55 13.08 -26.39
CA THR A 398 -4.19 13.89 -25.23
C THR A 398 -5.39 14.08 -24.32
N TYR A 399 -5.22 13.71 -23.05
CA TYR A 399 -6.18 13.90 -21.96
C TYR A 399 -5.74 15.08 -21.09
N ILE A 400 -6.67 15.96 -20.73
CA ILE A 400 -6.38 17.17 -19.95
C ILE A 400 -7.05 17.06 -18.58
N LEU A 401 -6.25 16.93 -17.52
CA LEU A 401 -6.74 17.00 -16.15
C LEU A 401 -6.79 18.47 -15.73
N GLN A 402 -8.02 18.98 -15.58
CA GLN A 402 -8.27 20.36 -15.14
C GLN A 402 -8.30 20.45 -13.62
N ASN A 403 -7.78 21.55 -13.07
CA ASN A 403 -7.91 21.87 -11.64
C ASN A 403 -7.24 20.87 -10.68
N ALA A 404 -6.37 20.00 -11.20
CA ALA A 404 -5.42 19.26 -10.37
C ALA A 404 -4.54 20.33 -9.70
N SER A 405 -4.69 20.49 -8.39
CA SER A 405 -4.24 21.66 -7.66
C SER A 405 -2.73 21.66 -7.45
N PHE A 406 -1.96 21.77 -8.54
CA PHE A 406 -0.50 21.74 -8.52
C PHE A 406 0.05 22.91 -7.73
N SER A 407 0.53 22.59 -6.53
CA SER A 407 1.43 23.47 -5.81
C SER A 407 2.87 23.15 -6.20
N GLN A 408 3.74 24.17 -6.21
CA GLN A 408 5.17 23.96 -6.42
C GLN A 408 5.70 22.91 -5.44
N GLY A 409 6.25 21.81 -5.95
CA GLY A 409 6.83 20.73 -5.14
C GLY A 409 5.91 19.56 -4.78
N GLN A 410 4.66 19.55 -5.25
CA GLN A 410 3.79 18.37 -5.08
C GLN A 410 4.22 17.19 -5.96
N SER A 411 4.18 15.98 -5.38
CA SER A 411 4.33 14.70 -6.07
C SER A 411 2.99 14.15 -6.53
N PHE A 412 3.01 13.30 -7.55
CA PHE A 412 1.91 12.40 -7.87
C PHE A 412 2.45 10.98 -8.13
N THR A 413 1.58 9.98 -7.98
CA THR A 413 1.83 8.59 -8.29
C THR A 413 0.92 8.16 -9.44
N ILE A 414 1.35 7.14 -10.19
CA ILE A 414 0.53 6.51 -11.24
C ILE A 414 0.50 5.02 -10.97
N SER A 415 -0.71 4.43 -11.03
CA SER A 415 -0.90 2.99 -11.06
C SER A 415 -1.67 2.57 -12.30
N PHE A 416 -1.47 1.32 -12.70
CA PHE A 416 -2.13 0.72 -13.85
C PHE A 416 -2.77 -0.58 -13.41
N GLU A 417 -4.01 -0.78 -13.84
CA GLU A 417 -4.69 -2.07 -13.71
C GLU A 417 -4.83 -2.68 -15.10
N GLN A 418 -4.52 -3.96 -15.20
CA GLN A 418 -4.68 -4.74 -16.41
C GLN A 418 -5.65 -5.89 -16.16
N PHE A 419 -6.38 -6.27 -17.20
CA PHE A 419 -7.26 -7.43 -17.15
C PHE A 419 -6.68 -8.57 -17.98
N SER A 420 -6.61 -9.74 -17.37
CA SER A 420 -6.13 -10.95 -18.01
C SER A 420 -6.89 -12.17 -17.50
N GLY A 421 -7.57 -12.87 -18.42
CA GLY A 421 -8.21 -14.15 -18.14
C GLY A 421 -9.32 -14.10 -17.08
N GLY A 422 -10.10 -13.02 -17.00
CA GLY A 422 -11.20 -12.90 -16.03
C GLY A 422 -10.86 -12.11 -14.77
N ASN A 423 -9.59 -11.71 -14.58
CA ASN A 423 -9.14 -11.04 -13.36
C ASN A 423 -8.46 -9.72 -13.69
N THR A 424 -8.75 -8.70 -12.89
CA THR A 424 -8.03 -7.43 -12.84
C THR A 424 -6.83 -7.56 -11.89
N THR A 425 -5.65 -7.14 -12.33
CA THR A 425 -4.41 -7.14 -11.55
C THR A 425 -3.67 -5.83 -11.73
N THR A 426 -3.01 -5.33 -10.69
CA THR A 426 -2.11 -4.18 -10.79
C THR A 426 -0.86 -4.54 -11.61
N VAL A 427 -0.44 -3.66 -12.51
CA VAL A 427 0.82 -3.80 -13.26
C VAL A 427 1.98 -3.53 -12.33
N SER A 428 3.01 -4.39 -12.34
CA SER A 428 4.12 -4.23 -11.41
C SER A 428 4.98 -3.00 -11.71
N SER A 429 5.53 -2.37 -10.67
CA SER A 429 6.47 -1.24 -10.78
C SER A 429 7.71 -1.61 -11.59
N SER A 430 8.14 -2.88 -11.50
CA SER A 430 9.23 -3.45 -12.30
C SER A 430 8.95 -3.45 -13.81
N GLN A 431 7.67 -3.42 -14.17
CA GLN A 431 7.18 -3.33 -15.55
C GLN A 431 7.03 -1.89 -16.02
N VAL A 432 7.23 -0.87 -15.17
CA VAL A 432 7.09 0.54 -15.56
C VAL A 432 8.40 1.29 -15.46
N THR A 433 8.76 2.00 -16.53
CA THR A 433 9.92 2.87 -16.62
C THR A 433 9.46 4.31 -16.85
N ALA A 434 9.86 5.25 -15.99
CA ALA A 434 9.62 6.68 -16.16
C ALA A 434 10.94 7.42 -16.48
N VAL A 435 10.92 8.29 -17.48
CA VAL A 435 12.08 9.07 -17.93
C VAL A 435 11.66 10.53 -18.15
N GLU A 436 12.34 11.48 -17.48
CA GLU A 436 12.21 12.89 -17.84
C GLU A 436 12.88 13.12 -19.20
N THR A 437 12.10 13.54 -20.19
CA THR A 437 12.61 13.68 -21.57
C THR A 437 13.54 14.87 -21.75
N SER A 438 13.42 15.88 -20.89
CA SER A 438 14.37 16.98 -20.82
C SER A 438 14.41 17.60 -19.42
N SER A 439 15.61 17.74 -18.87
CA SER A 439 15.84 18.19 -17.50
C SER A 439 15.18 19.54 -17.21
N GLY A 440 14.25 19.57 -16.26
CA GLY A 440 13.58 20.79 -15.79
C GLY A 440 12.45 21.28 -16.70
N SER A 441 12.02 20.47 -17.67
CA SER A 441 10.87 20.77 -18.53
C SER A 441 9.53 20.39 -17.88
N GLY A 442 9.55 19.43 -16.94
CA GLY A 442 8.33 18.84 -16.42
C GLY A 442 7.60 17.95 -17.43
N VAL A 443 8.30 17.45 -18.46
CA VAL A 443 7.77 16.51 -19.46
C VAL A 443 8.34 15.12 -19.22
N TRP A 444 7.47 14.18 -18.87
CA TRP A 444 7.82 12.81 -18.53
C TRP A 444 7.35 11.86 -19.60
N THR A 445 8.15 10.84 -19.93
CA THR A 445 7.71 9.68 -20.69
C THR A 445 7.60 8.50 -19.73
N LEU A 446 6.45 7.86 -19.69
CA LEU A 446 6.26 6.59 -19.00
C LEU A 446 6.10 5.49 -20.04
N SER A 447 6.81 4.39 -19.79
CA SER A 447 6.81 3.18 -20.61
C SER A 447 6.44 2.01 -19.73
N VAL A 448 5.41 1.27 -20.11
CA VAL A 448 4.83 0.14 -19.38
C VAL A 448 5.01 -1.12 -20.22
N ASP A 449 5.53 -2.17 -19.61
CA ASP A 449 5.74 -3.53 -20.14
C ASP A 449 4.71 -4.48 -19.51
N THR A 450 3.50 -4.47 -20.05
CA THR A 450 2.32 -5.12 -19.44
C THR A 450 2.47 -6.62 -19.26
N ASP A 451 3.24 -7.30 -20.12
CA ASP A 451 3.46 -8.74 -20.03
C ASP A 451 4.81 -9.15 -19.39
N GLY A 452 5.66 -8.16 -19.07
CA GLY A 452 6.94 -8.37 -18.39
C GLY A 452 8.00 -8.99 -19.31
N ASN A 453 7.85 -8.89 -20.63
CA ASN A 453 8.76 -9.49 -21.61
C ASN A 453 10.02 -8.64 -21.88
N GLY A 454 10.08 -7.42 -21.33
CA GLY A 454 11.13 -6.43 -21.51
C GLY A 454 10.89 -5.44 -22.67
N SER A 455 9.72 -5.48 -23.30
CA SER A 455 9.32 -4.56 -24.37
C SER A 455 8.29 -3.56 -23.86
N THR A 456 8.36 -2.33 -24.36
CA THR A 456 7.34 -1.33 -24.04
C THR A 456 6.06 -1.63 -24.81
N ASP A 457 5.01 -1.92 -24.07
CA ASP A 457 3.69 -2.19 -24.60
C ASP A 457 2.81 -0.94 -24.59
N LEU A 458 2.89 -0.12 -23.54
CA LEU A 458 2.20 1.17 -23.47
C LEU A 458 3.21 2.27 -23.20
N GLN A 459 3.14 3.36 -23.97
CA GLN A 459 3.93 4.55 -23.71
C GLN A 459 3.04 5.77 -23.71
N PHE A 460 3.28 6.70 -22.79
CA PHE A 460 2.62 8.00 -22.79
C PHE A 460 3.53 9.09 -22.21
N THR A 461 3.22 10.34 -22.54
CA THR A 461 3.89 11.52 -21.99
C THR A 461 2.99 12.28 -21.04
N ILE A 462 3.56 12.85 -19.98
CA ILE A 462 2.86 13.74 -19.05
C ILE A 462 3.55 15.09 -19.05
N GLU A 463 2.79 16.17 -19.24
CA GLU A 463 3.29 17.54 -19.20
C GLU A 463 2.33 18.49 -18.49
N GLN A 464 2.86 19.54 -17.85
CA GLN A 464 2.04 20.63 -17.35
C GLN A 464 1.56 21.53 -18.50
N THR A 465 0.30 21.96 -18.43
CA THR A 465 -0.32 22.77 -19.48
C THR A 465 -1.27 23.84 -18.95
N THR A 466 -1.40 24.93 -19.72
CA THR A 466 -2.42 25.97 -19.52
C THR A 466 -3.69 25.68 -20.32
N ASN A 467 -3.65 24.64 -21.18
CA ASN A 467 -4.80 24.25 -21.98
C ASN A 467 -5.92 23.78 -21.05
N THR A 468 -7.12 24.32 -21.27
CA THR A 468 -8.34 23.96 -20.54
C THR A 468 -9.29 23.11 -21.39
N SER A 469 -8.94 22.82 -22.64
CA SER A 469 -9.76 22.08 -23.60
C SER A 469 -9.18 20.70 -23.88
N LEU A 470 -10.00 19.67 -23.75
CA LEU A 470 -9.69 18.31 -24.21
C LEU A 470 -9.49 18.31 -25.73
N ALA A 471 -8.57 17.49 -26.23
CA ALA A 471 -8.43 17.30 -27.67
C ALA A 471 -9.76 16.76 -28.23
N GLY A 472 -10.37 17.47 -29.19
CA GLY A 472 -11.66 17.09 -29.78
C GLY A 472 -12.90 17.78 -29.19
N THR A 473 -12.79 18.47 -28.04
CA THR A 473 -13.86 19.38 -27.58
C THR A 473 -13.60 20.78 -28.12
N ASN A 474 -14.24 21.13 -29.24
CA ASN A 474 -14.30 22.53 -29.63
C ASN A 474 -15.26 23.24 -28.66
N ASN A 475 -14.80 24.33 -28.04
CA ASN A 475 -15.64 25.39 -27.47
C ASN A 475 -16.15 25.21 -26.02
N GLY A 476 -15.27 25.37 -25.03
CA GLY A 476 -15.60 26.05 -23.76
C GLY A 476 -16.62 25.41 -22.79
N THR A 477 -17.25 24.30 -23.12
CA THR A 477 -18.01 23.48 -22.18
C THR A 477 -17.04 22.66 -21.35
N ALA A 478 -16.88 23.02 -20.07
CA ALA A 478 -16.11 22.22 -19.13
C ALA A 478 -16.76 20.83 -19.05
N ASN A 479 -16.08 19.83 -19.61
CA ASN A 479 -16.42 18.42 -19.46
C ASN A 479 -15.48 17.86 -18.38
N THR A 480 -16.03 17.63 -17.20
CA THR A 480 -15.35 17.24 -15.96
C THR A 480 -15.23 15.73 -15.79
N GLN A 481 -15.20 15.00 -16.91
CA GLN A 481 -15.07 13.54 -16.99
C GLN A 481 -13.93 12.95 -16.11
N PHE A 482 -12.93 13.77 -15.75
CA PHE A 482 -11.76 13.36 -14.99
C PHE A 482 -11.82 13.59 -13.47
N ASN A 483 -12.85 14.23 -12.94
CA ASN A 483 -12.84 14.60 -11.52
C ASN A 483 -13.27 13.47 -10.56
N ASN A 484 -13.85 12.36 -11.06
CA ASN A 484 -14.34 11.25 -10.21
C ASN A 484 -14.29 9.85 -10.88
N GLY A 485 -13.59 9.68 -12.02
CA GLY A 485 -13.51 8.40 -12.77
C GLY A 485 -14.86 7.74 -13.04
N SER A 486 -15.89 8.57 -13.20
CA SER A 486 -17.23 8.13 -13.52
C SER A 486 -17.38 8.10 -15.04
N GLU A 487 -17.98 7.03 -15.58
CA GLU A 487 -18.18 6.83 -17.02
C GLU A 487 -19.35 7.67 -17.57
N ILE A 488 -19.33 8.97 -17.29
CA ILE A 488 -20.40 9.90 -17.61
C ILE A 488 -19.89 11.08 -18.43
N VAL A 489 -20.83 11.81 -19.02
CA VAL A 489 -20.61 13.06 -19.73
C VAL A 489 -21.29 14.19 -18.94
N GLU A 490 -20.53 15.23 -18.62
CA GLU A 490 -21.06 16.46 -18.00
C GLU A 490 -21.08 17.61 -19.01
N LEU A 491 -22.25 18.23 -19.18
CA LEU A 491 -22.44 19.41 -20.01
C LEU A 491 -22.89 20.60 -19.15
N THR A 492 -22.04 21.62 -19.09
CA THR A 492 -22.32 22.87 -18.36
C THR A 492 -23.23 23.83 -19.12
N ALA A 493 -23.42 23.60 -20.42
CA ALA A 493 -24.32 24.35 -21.29
C ALA A 493 -24.94 23.43 -22.35
N ALA A 494 -26.02 23.87 -22.98
CA ALA A 494 -26.58 23.16 -24.13
C ALA A 494 -25.56 23.09 -25.28
N ALA A 495 -25.51 21.95 -25.96
CA ALA A 495 -24.52 21.66 -26.99
C ALA A 495 -25.12 20.81 -28.13
N THR A 496 -24.43 20.78 -29.27
CA THR A 496 -24.73 19.83 -30.34
C THR A 496 -23.66 18.75 -30.39
N GLY A 497 -24.06 17.49 -30.32
CA GLY A 497 -23.18 16.33 -30.41
C GLY A 497 -23.08 15.75 -31.83
N THR A 498 -21.89 15.27 -32.16
CA THR A 498 -21.64 14.35 -33.27
C THR A 498 -21.06 13.06 -32.71
N PHE A 499 -21.73 11.95 -32.99
CA PHE A 499 -21.30 10.62 -32.62
C PHE A 499 -20.53 9.94 -33.74
N THR A 500 -19.42 9.28 -33.42
CA THR A 500 -18.74 8.30 -34.27
C THR A 500 -18.85 6.92 -33.63
N LEU A 501 -19.18 5.92 -34.45
CA LEU A 501 -19.50 4.56 -33.99
C LEU A 501 -18.57 3.53 -34.64
N TYR A 502 -18.24 2.48 -33.91
CA TYR A 502 -17.73 1.20 -34.43
C TYR A 502 -18.41 0.04 -33.70
N ARG A 503 -18.48 -1.13 -34.33
CA ARG A 503 -19.08 -2.33 -33.73
C ARG A 503 -18.37 -3.57 -34.21
N GLU A 504 -17.92 -4.41 -33.29
CA GLU A 504 -17.41 -5.75 -33.57
C GLU A 504 -18.14 -6.76 -32.70
N ALA A 505 -19.34 -7.16 -33.10
CA ALA A 505 -20.14 -8.07 -32.28
C ALA A 505 -21.02 -9.01 -33.10
N GLN A 506 -21.49 -10.07 -32.47
CA GLN A 506 -22.51 -10.93 -33.08
C GLN A 506 -23.91 -10.32 -33.01
N PHE A 507 -24.24 -9.62 -31.92
CA PHE A 507 -25.56 -9.04 -31.72
C PHE A 507 -25.75 -7.70 -32.43
N ASN A 508 -27.01 -7.36 -32.71
CA ASN A 508 -27.38 -6.07 -33.30
C ASN A 508 -27.78 -5.10 -32.18
N ASN A 509 -26.76 -4.47 -31.61
CA ASN A 509 -26.93 -3.61 -30.43
C ASN A 509 -27.38 -2.19 -30.81
N VAL A 510 -28.02 -1.52 -29.84
CA VAL A 510 -28.25 -0.07 -29.87
C VAL A 510 -27.57 0.56 -28.68
N ALA A 511 -26.65 1.49 -28.92
CA ALA A 511 -26.04 2.28 -27.86
C ALA A 511 -26.62 3.70 -27.83
N GLY A 512 -26.40 4.41 -26.74
CA GLY A 512 -26.79 5.81 -26.62
C GLY A 512 -26.39 6.42 -25.29
N LEU A 513 -26.86 7.63 -25.04
CA LEU A 513 -26.72 8.32 -23.76
C LEU A 513 -28.09 8.56 -23.15
N TYR A 514 -28.20 8.54 -21.81
CA TYR A 514 -29.39 8.94 -21.07
C TYR A 514 -29.07 9.94 -19.98
N ARG A 515 -30.03 10.82 -19.69
CA ARG A 515 -29.84 11.87 -18.70
C ARG A 515 -30.00 11.29 -17.29
N ILE A 516 -29.11 11.66 -16.39
CA ILE A 516 -29.15 11.29 -14.96
C ILE A 516 -29.38 12.54 -14.10
N ASP A 517 -29.93 12.34 -12.91
CA ASP A 517 -30.28 13.39 -11.97
C ASP A 517 -29.02 13.96 -11.30
N ASP A 518 -28.09 13.08 -10.93
CA ASP A 518 -26.82 13.38 -10.27
C ASP A 518 -25.79 12.26 -10.53
N ALA A 519 -24.59 12.40 -9.96
CA ALA A 519 -23.48 11.46 -10.15
C ALA A 519 -23.72 10.05 -9.54
N SER A 520 -24.79 9.84 -8.76
CA SER A 520 -25.17 8.50 -8.29
C SER A 520 -25.85 7.66 -9.38
N GLY A 521 -26.15 8.25 -10.53
CA GLY A 521 -26.81 7.58 -11.64
C GLY A 521 -28.33 7.55 -11.54
N ALA A 522 -28.94 8.16 -10.52
CA ALA A 522 -30.40 8.15 -10.37
C ALA A 522 -31.10 8.75 -11.60
N VAL A 523 -32.24 8.17 -11.99
CA VAL A 523 -33.08 8.66 -13.09
C VAL A 523 -34.50 8.87 -12.60
N GLY A 524 -34.96 10.12 -12.53
CA GLY A 524 -36.27 10.44 -11.99
C GLY A 524 -36.45 9.96 -10.55
N GLY A 525 -35.38 9.95 -9.75
CA GLY A 525 -35.32 9.44 -8.38
C GLY A 525 -35.25 7.92 -8.25
N VAL A 526 -35.12 7.16 -9.35
CA VAL A 526 -34.88 5.71 -9.33
C VAL A 526 -33.38 5.44 -9.35
N ALA A 527 -32.84 4.85 -8.29
CA ALA A 527 -31.41 4.53 -8.19
C ALA A 527 -31.03 3.29 -9.02
N PRO A 528 -29.79 3.19 -9.52
CA PRO A 528 -29.25 1.97 -10.12
C PRO A 528 -29.54 0.72 -9.27
N GLY A 529 -29.89 -0.39 -9.91
CA GLY A 529 -30.27 -1.66 -9.26
C GLY A 529 -31.69 -1.71 -8.69
N SER A 530 -32.41 -0.59 -8.65
CA SER A 530 -33.82 -0.59 -8.30
C SER A 530 -34.68 -1.19 -9.42
N SER A 531 -35.75 -1.88 -9.05
CA SER A 531 -36.74 -2.40 -10.02
C SER A 531 -37.26 -1.27 -10.91
N GLY A 532 -37.15 -1.42 -12.23
CA GLY A 532 -37.59 -0.44 -13.21
C GLY A 532 -36.56 0.62 -13.60
N TYR A 533 -35.34 0.58 -13.04
CA TYR A 533 -34.26 1.49 -13.40
C TYR A 533 -33.95 1.45 -14.90
N ALA A 534 -33.78 0.27 -15.48
CA ALA A 534 -33.44 0.12 -16.89
C ALA A 534 -34.49 0.74 -17.84
N GLN A 535 -35.78 0.58 -17.53
CA GLN A 535 -36.86 1.25 -18.25
C GLN A 535 -36.81 2.77 -18.07
N ALA A 536 -36.62 3.26 -16.85
CA ALA A 536 -36.51 4.69 -16.58
C ALA A 536 -35.33 5.33 -17.33
N ALA A 537 -34.16 4.70 -17.29
CA ALA A 537 -32.94 5.14 -17.98
C ALA A 537 -33.14 5.22 -19.50
N ILE A 538 -33.59 4.12 -20.13
CA ILE A 538 -33.78 4.08 -21.59
C ILE A 538 -34.94 4.99 -22.04
N GLN A 539 -35.94 5.20 -21.20
CA GLN A 539 -37.00 6.17 -21.47
C GLN A 539 -36.53 7.62 -21.35
N ASN A 540 -35.51 7.89 -20.53
CA ASN A 540 -34.86 9.20 -20.35
C ASN A 540 -33.62 9.40 -21.25
N ARG A 541 -33.50 8.59 -22.31
CA ARG A 541 -32.40 8.69 -23.28
C ARG A 541 -32.43 9.99 -24.09
N VAL A 542 -31.29 10.34 -24.66
CA VAL A 542 -31.15 11.44 -25.62
C VAL A 542 -31.79 11.05 -26.95
N THR A 543 -32.94 11.65 -27.27
CA THR A 543 -33.65 11.38 -28.52
C THR A 543 -32.81 11.80 -29.73
N GLY A 544 -32.71 10.91 -30.73
CA GLY A 544 -31.83 11.12 -31.89
C GLY A 544 -30.44 10.51 -31.73
N ALA A 545 -30.13 9.94 -30.57
CA ALA A 545 -28.92 9.15 -30.30
C ALA A 545 -29.24 7.66 -30.04
N ASP A 546 -30.13 7.08 -30.85
CA ASP A 546 -30.34 5.62 -30.89
C ASP A 546 -29.33 5.04 -31.89
N LEU A 547 -28.10 4.83 -31.41
CA LEU A 547 -26.92 4.60 -32.25
C LEU A 547 -26.81 3.13 -32.66
N GLN A 548 -26.75 2.89 -33.97
CA GLN A 548 -26.60 1.57 -34.56
C GLN A 548 -25.61 1.60 -35.71
N VAL A 549 -24.84 0.53 -35.86
CA VAL A 549 -23.93 0.32 -36.98
C VAL A 549 -23.81 -1.17 -37.27
N GLY A 550 -23.51 -1.53 -38.52
CA GLY A 550 -23.30 -2.92 -38.92
C GLY A 550 -22.03 -3.51 -38.31
N ASN A 551 -21.95 -4.84 -38.23
CA ASN A 551 -20.75 -5.53 -37.74
C ASN A 551 -19.52 -5.16 -38.58
N GLN A 552 -18.41 -4.83 -37.92
CA GLN A 552 -17.15 -4.36 -38.51
C GLN A 552 -17.35 -3.13 -39.43
N GLN A 553 -18.27 -2.24 -39.09
CA GLN A 553 -18.52 -1.00 -39.83
C GLN A 553 -18.42 0.22 -38.91
N THR A 554 -18.18 1.37 -39.51
CA THR A 554 -18.23 2.67 -38.83
C THR A 554 -19.39 3.51 -39.33
N SER A 555 -19.85 4.44 -38.50
CA SER A 555 -20.91 5.38 -38.87
C SER A 555 -20.77 6.69 -38.09
N THR A 556 -21.48 7.72 -38.55
CA THR A 556 -21.52 9.04 -37.91
C THR A 556 -22.95 9.54 -37.81
N VAL A 557 -23.32 10.01 -36.62
CA VAL A 557 -24.63 10.62 -36.34
C VAL A 557 -24.39 12.03 -35.82
N SER A 558 -24.75 13.05 -36.60
CA SER A 558 -24.52 14.46 -36.25
C SER A 558 -25.81 15.20 -35.96
N GLY A 559 -25.70 16.32 -35.24
CA GLY A 559 -26.83 17.22 -34.99
C GLY A 559 -27.71 16.79 -33.83
N VAL A 560 -27.21 15.92 -32.95
CA VAL A 560 -27.93 15.51 -31.73
C VAL A 560 -27.89 16.67 -30.74
N SER A 561 -29.04 17.13 -30.29
CA SER A 561 -29.14 18.26 -29.35
C SER A 561 -29.08 17.76 -27.91
N PHE A 562 -28.32 18.46 -27.08
CA PHE A 562 -28.20 18.21 -25.64
C PHE A 562 -28.51 19.47 -24.86
N ASP A 563 -29.20 19.30 -23.73
CA ASP A 563 -29.30 20.33 -22.70
C ASP A 563 -28.13 20.22 -21.72
N ALA A 564 -27.93 21.25 -20.89
CA ALA A 564 -27.01 21.16 -19.77
C ALA A 564 -27.46 20.06 -18.78
N GLY A 565 -26.50 19.29 -18.26
CA GLY A 565 -26.75 18.19 -17.33
C GLY A 565 -25.73 17.07 -17.43
N LEU A 566 -26.01 15.99 -16.72
CA LEU A 566 -25.22 14.77 -16.68
C LEU A 566 -25.86 13.69 -17.55
N TYR A 567 -25.04 12.94 -18.26
CA TYR A 567 -25.46 11.86 -19.14
C TYR A 567 -24.60 10.61 -18.93
N ALA A 568 -25.22 9.43 -18.93
CA ALA A 568 -24.53 8.15 -18.82
C ALA A 568 -24.77 7.31 -20.09
N PRO A 569 -23.80 6.49 -20.53
CA PRO A 569 -23.94 5.59 -21.65
C PRO A 569 -24.74 4.32 -21.30
N PHE A 570 -25.37 3.75 -22.32
CA PHE A 570 -26.05 2.46 -22.24
C PHE A 570 -25.91 1.69 -23.55
N ILE A 571 -26.09 0.38 -23.47
CA ILE A 571 -26.24 -0.52 -24.62
C ILE A 571 -27.47 -1.41 -24.43
N VAL A 572 -28.31 -1.51 -25.46
CA VAL A 572 -29.43 -2.46 -25.56
C VAL A 572 -28.98 -3.59 -26.48
N VAL A 573 -29.00 -4.82 -25.97
CA VAL A 573 -28.42 -5.98 -26.64
C VAL A 573 -29.43 -6.64 -27.59
N ASP A 574 -28.99 -6.92 -28.82
CA ASP A 574 -29.74 -7.62 -29.89
C ASP A 574 -31.22 -7.19 -30.04
N SER A 575 -31.49 -5.89 -29.95
CA SER A 575 -32.85 -5.37 -29.90
C SER A 575 -32.91 -3.93 -30.40
N THR A 576 -34.05 -3.27 -30.24
CA THR A 576 -34.22 -1.83 -30.47
C THR A 576 -34.73 -1.18 -29.20
N VAL A 577 -34.55 0.13 -29.06
CA VAL A 577 -35.09 0.86 -27.90
C VAL A 577 -36.61 0.69 -27.78
N ASP A 578 -37.34 0.82 -28.88
CA ASP A 578 -38.80 0.67 -28.87
C ASP A 578 -39.24 -0.74 -28.44
N ASN A 579 -38.52 -1.77 -28.90
CA ASN A 579 -38.77 -3.15 -28.49
C ASN A 579 -38.44 -3.37 -27.01
N PHE A 580 -37.31 -2.84 -26.52
CA PHE A 580 -36.94 -2.91 -25.11
C PHE A 580 -37.98 -2.26 -24.21
N LEU A 581 -38.44 -1.05 -24.56
CA LEU A 581 -39.44 -0.31 -23.79
C LEU A 581 -40.82 -1.01 -23.79
N SER A 582 -41.15 -1.73 -24.86
CA SER A 582 -42.45 -2.40 -25.00
C SER A 582 -42.48 -3.80 -24.37
N ASN A 583 -41.39 -4.56 -24.52
CA ASN A 583 -41.35 -6.00 -24.24
C ASN A 583 -40.28 -6.40 -23.20
N GLY A 584 -39.46 -5.46 -22.74
CA GLY A 584 -38.24 -5.75 -21.99
C GLY A 584 -37.11 -6.28 -22.87
N GLY A 585 -36.03 -6.72 -22.25
CA GLY A 585 -34.83 -7.23 -22.92
C GLY A 585 -33.61 -7.08 -22.03
N THR A 586 -32.42 -7.25 -22.62
CA THR A 586 -31.14 -7.04 -21.94
C THR A 586 -30.58 -5.68 -22.31
N ALA A 587 -30.12 -4.94 -21.30
CA ALA A 587 -29.38 -3.71 -21.47
C ALA A 587 -28.33 -3.58 -20.36
N TYR A 588 -27.21 -2.96 -20.70
CA TYR A 588 -26.14 -2.65 -19.75
C TYR A 588 -25.90 -1.14 -19.69
N PHE A 589 -25.44 -0.71 -18.52
CA PHE A 589 -25.29 0.68 -18.11
C PHE A 589 -23.95 0.87 -17.38
N ALA A 590 -23.43 2.10 -17.41
CA ALA A 590 -22.23 2.54 -16.68
C ALA A 590 -22.26 2.30 -15.14
N TYR A 591 -23.38 1.86 -14.59
CA TYR A 591 -23.52 1.57 -13.17
C TYR A 591 -23.73 0.06 -13.02
N SER A 592 -22.71 -0.66 -12.58
CA SER A 592 -22.74 -2.13 -12.43
C SER A 592 -23.94 -2.64 -11.62
N ALA A 593 -24.39 -1.90 -10.61
CA ALA A 593 -25.60 -2.21 -9.85
C ALA A 593 -26.88 -2.25 -10.71
N ALA A 594 -26.94 -1.55 -11.84
CA ALA A 594 -28.04 -1.60 -12.80
C ALA A 594 -27.95 -2.79 -13.77
N ASN A 595 -26.80 -3.45 -13.86
CA ASN A 595 -26.57 -4.59 -14.75
C ASN A 595 -27.01 -5.87 -14.04
N THR A 596 -27.79 -6.71 -14.73
CA THR A 596 -28.45 -7.87 -14.10
C THR A 596 -27.50 -8.97 -13.62
N ASP A 597 -26.29 -9.01 -14.18
CA ASP A 597 -25.19 -9.89 -13.77
C ASP A 597 -24.18 -9.21 -12.84
N GLY A 598 -24.38 -7.92 -12.51
CA GLY A 598 -23.53 -7.16 -11.60
C GLY A 598 -22.14 -6.82 -12.15
N GLN A 599 -21.88 -7.14 -13.42
CA GLN A 599 -20.60 -6.84 -14.07
C GLN A 599 -20.60 -5.43 -14.64
N ASP A 600 -19.42 -4.87 -14.78
CA ASP A 600 -19.23 -3.71 -15.64
C ASP A 600 -19.12 -4.16 -17.09
N HIS A 601 -19.86 -3.49 -17.96
CA HIS A 601 -19.91 -3.78 -19.40
C HIS A 601 -19.50 -2.58 -20.22
N LEU A 602 -19.13 -1.48 -19.56
CA LEU A 602 -18.72 -0.26 -20.20
C LEU A 602 -17.33 0.09 -19.71
N ILE A 603 -16.61 0.80 -20.55
CA ILE A 603 -15.31 1.31 -20.18
C ILE A 603 -15.10 2.69 -20.80
N LEU A 604 -14.61 3.63 -20.00
CA LEU A 604 -14.24 4.95 -20.48
C LEU A 604 -12.81 4.94 -21.07
N LEU A 605 -12.73 5.05 -22.40
CA LEU A 605 -11.47 5.17 -23.16
C LEU A 605 -10.92 6.61 -23.18
N GLY A 606 -11.63 7.53 -22.52
CA GLY A 606 -11.37 8.96 -22.42
C GLY A 606 -11.86 9.76 -23.63
N ASN A 607 -11.87 11.11 -23.56
CA ASN A 607 -12.38 11.99 -24.62
C ASN A 607 -13.80 11.64 -25.10
N ASN A 608 -14.69 11.29 -24.14
CA ASN A 608 -16.04 10.78 -24.41
C ASN A 608 -16.10 9.59 -25.37
N LEU A 609 -15.04 8.80 -25.44
CA LEU A 609 -14.97 7.53 -26.13
C LEU A 609 -15.29 6.41 -25.13
N PHE A 610 -16.30 5.62 -25.44
CA PHE A 610 -16.77 4.52 -24.58
C PHE A 610 -16.69 3.21 -25.37
N GLY A 611 -16.13 2.19 -24.74
CA GLY A 611 -16.20 0.80 -25.20
C GLY A 611 -17.32 0.05 -24.46
N PHE A 612 -17.87 -0.98 -25.07
CA PHE A 612 -18.97 -1.77 -24.53
C PHE A 612 -18.76 -3.27 -24.77
N GLU A 613 -19.27 -4.06 -23.83
CA GLU A 613 -19.50 -5.51 -23.92
C GLU A 613 -21.01 -5.80 -24.08
N ASP A 614 -21.37 -6.74 -24.95
CA ASP A 614 -22.76 -7.12 -25.21
C ASP A 614 -23.17 -8.49 -24.63
N LEU A 615 -22.19 -9.30 -24.23
CA LEU A 615 -22.40 -10.62 -23.64
C LEU A 615 -22.45 -10.55 -22.12
N SER A 616 -23.38 -11.30 -21.50
CA SER A 616 -23.47 -11.40 -20.04
C SER A 616 -22.17 -11.95 -19.44
N GLY A 617 -21.81 -11.43 -18.26
CA GLY A 617 -20.56 -11.76 -17.60
C GLY A 617 -19.35 -10.98 -18.15
N GLY A 618 -19.56 -10.01 -19.04
CA GLY A 618 -18.51 -9.19 -19.66
C GLY A 618 -17.83 -9.81 -20.88
N GLY A 619 -18.40 -10.88 -21.45
CA GLY A 619 -17.93 -11.45 -22.72
C GLY A 619 -16.48 -11.92 -22.69
N ASP A 620 -15.71 -11.46 -23.68
CA ASP A 620 -14.25 -11.62 -23.75
C ASP A 620 -13.49 -10.40 -23.22
N PHE A 621 -14.22 -9.40 -22.69
CA PHE A 621 -13.70 -8.20 -22.07
C PHE A 621 -12.72 -7.48 -22.99
N ASP A 622 -13.03 -7.29 -24.26
CA ASP A 622 -12.24 -6.43 -25.14
C ASP A 622 -12.93 -5.08 -25.44
N TYR A 623 -14.16 -4.92 -24.95
CA TYR A 623 -15.06 -3.76 -25.00
C TYR A 623 -15.20 -3.17 -26.41
N ASN A 624 -15.04 -3.99 -27.45
CA ASN A 624 -15.17 -3.57 -28.84
C ASN A 624 -16.52 -3.97 -29.48
N ASP A 625 -17.38 -4.68 -28.72
CA ASP A 625 -18.72 -5.08 -29.18
C ASP A 625 -19.55 -3.87 -29.62
N MET A 626 -19.32 -2.71 -29.01
CA MET A 626 -19.70 -1.41 -29.56
C MET A 626 -18.70 -0.38 -29.05
N ILE A 627 -18.42 0.64 -29.86
CA ILE A 627 -17.63 1.79 -29.47
C ILE A 627 -18.34 3.05 -29.93
N ILE A 628 -18.52 4.01 -29.03
CA ILE A 628 -19.09 5.31 -29.36
C ILE A 628 -18.18 6.43 -28.86
N GLN A 629 -17.92 7.42 -29.71
CA GLN A 629 -17.36 8.69 -29.28
C GLN A 629 -18.38 9.80 -29.50
N VAL A 630 -18.46 10.78 -28.59
CA VAL A 630 -19.24 12.00 -28.83
C VAL A 630 -18.38 13.26 -28.74
N ALA A 631 -18.38 14.02 -29.84
CA ALA A 631 -17.77 15.34 -29.92
C ALA A 631 -18.85 16.43 -29.85
N PHE A 632 -18.67 17.42 -28.97
CA PHE A 632 -19.61 18.53 -28.78
C PHE A 632 -19.11 19.82 -29.47
N THR A 633 -20.04 20.65 -29.93
CA THR A 633 -19.80 21.97 -30.55
C THR A 633 -20.73 23.05 -30.03
#